data_AF-A0A2E8DSS7-F1
#
_entry.id   AF-A0A2E8DSS7-F1
#
_cell.length_a   1.000
_cell.length_b   1.000
_cell.length_c   1.000
_cell.angle_alpha   90.00
_cell.angle_beta   90.00
_cell.angle_gamma   90.00
#
_symmetry.space_group_name_H-M   'P 1'
#
loop_
_entity.id
_entity.type
_entity.pdbx_description
1 polymer ?
#
loop_
_entity_poly.entity_id
_entity_poly.type
_entity_poly.pdbx_seq_one_letter_code
_entity_poly.pdbx_strand_id
1 'polypeptide(L)'
;MQKFLFLLPVWVHLLAMAGAFGTTITCVFLSRTIPENQDDVVWRIPQMFLGLTFLTGLALVYLRFTSAMNSGTVLGIHFWSITGCKLALLLLSGALSGIASKKSKAGQASSFLWVGTASMFAVASLLGLSV
;
A
#
# COMPACT_ATOMS: atom_id res chain seq x y z
N MET A 1 -10.26 -23.30 15.46
CA MET A 1 -10.35 -22.82 14.06
C MET A 1 -10.32 -21.29 13.92
N GLN A 2 -10.97 -20.48 14.78
CA GLN A 2 -10.99 -19.01 14.66
C GLN A 2 -9.61 -18.32 14.60
N LYS A 3 -8.59 -18.83 15.32
CA LYS A 3 -7.23 -18.26 15.30
C LYS A 3 -6.59 -18.31 13.90
N PHE A 4 -6.82 -19.39 13.14
CA PHE A 4 -6.24 -19.57 11.80
C PHE A 4 -6.84 -18.62 10.76
N LEU A 5 -8.15 -18.34 10.87
CA LEU A 5 -8.87 -17.40 10.01
C LEU A 5 -8.41 -15.94 10.19
N PHE A 6 -7.90 -15.58 11.37
CA PHE A 6 -7.29 -14.27 11.59
C PHE A 6 -5.84 -14.19 11.11
N LEU A 7 -5.09 -15.28 11.22
CA LEU A 7 -3.69 -15.34 10.80
C LEU A 7 -3.55 -15.20 9.28
N LEU A 8 -4.42 -15.84 8.50
CA LEU A 8 -4.32 -15.84 7.04
C LEU A 8 -4.36 -14.43 6.39
N PRO A 9 -5.34 -13.56 6.67
CA PRO A 9 -5.35 -12.20 6.13
C PRO A 9 -4.19 -11.33 6.66
N VAL A 10 -3.67 -11.61 7.86
CA VAL A 10 -2.46 -10.93 8.38
C VAL A 10 -1.23 -11.32 7.56
N TRP A 11 -1.03 -12.61 7.30
CA TRP A 11 0.06 -13.10 6.46
C TRP A 11 -0.04 -12.58 5.02
N VAL A 12 -1.24 -12.60 4.44
CA VAL A 12 -1.47 -12.06 3.10
C VAL A 12 -1.21 -10.55 3.06
N HIS A 13 -1.58 -9.80 4.09
CA HIS A 13 -1.30 -8.37 4.18
C HIS A 13 0.20 -8.07 4.34
N LEU A 14 0.91 -8.82 5.19
CA LEU A 14 2.36 -8.71 5.35
C LEU A 14 3.11 -9.07 4.05
N LEU A 15 2.68 -10.14 3.37
CA LEU A 15 3.25 -10.54 2.09
C LEU A 15 2.96 -9.49 0.99
N ALA A 16 1.75 -8.91 0.99
CA ALA A 16 1.40 -7.83 0.08
C ALA A 16 2.24 -6.58 0.33
N MET A 17 2.47 -6.21 1.60
CA MET A 17 3.36 -5.11 1.97
C MET A 17 4.81 -5.36 1.58
N ALA A 18 5.34 -6.55 1.88
CA ALA A 18 6.70 -6.92 1.52
C ALA A 18 6.90 -6.97 -0.01
N GLY A 19 5.94 -7.56 -0.73
CA GLY A 19 5.94 -7.61 -2.18
C GLY A 19 5.82 -6.22 -2.80
N ALA A 20 4.92 -5.38 -2.31
CA ALA A 20 4.80 -4.00 -2.73
C ALA A 20 6.10 -3.22 -2.46
N PHE A 21 6.68 -3.32 -1.26
CA PHE A 21 7.94 -2.64 -0.93
C PHE A 21 9.10 -3.09 -1.82
N GLY A 22 9.30 -4.40 -1.99
CA GLY A 22 10.36 -4.96 -2.83
C GLY A 22 10.21 -4.58 -4.31
N THR A 23 8.99 -4.68 -4.85
CA THR A 23 8.72 -4.27 -6.24
C THR A 23 8.88 -2.78 -6.44
N THR A 24 8.46 -1.96 -5.47
CA THR A 24 8.62 -0.50 -5.50
C THR A 24 10.10 -0.12 -5.55
N ILE A 25 10.95 -0.69 -4.69
CA ILE A 25 12.40 -0.45 -4.71
C ILE A 25 12.99 -0.85 -6.06
N THR A 26 12.66 -2.06 -6.51
CA THR A 26 13.15 -2.60 -7.79
C THR A 26 12.76 -1.68 -8.95
N CYS A 27 11.53 -1.17 -8.96
CA CYS A 27 11.04 -0.25 -9.98
C CYS A 27 11.70 1.13 -9.93
N VAL A 28 12.03 1.67 -8.75
CA VAL A 28 12.82 2.92 -8.63
C VAL A 28 14.21 2.75 -9.25
N PHE A 29 14.85 1.60 -9.06
CA PHE A 29 16.15 1.32 -9.67
C PHE A 29 16.04 1.12 -11.19
N LEU A 30 15.02 0.40 -11.66
CA LEU A 30 14.75 0.16 -13.09
C LEU A 30 14.31 1.42 -13.86
N SER A 31 13.53 2.31 -13.25
CA SER A 31 13.11 3.57 -13.89
C SER A 31 14.27 4.55 -14.08
N ARG A 32 15.45 4.30 -13.47
CA ARG A 32 16.66 5.08 -13.75
C ARG A 32 17.40 4.61 -15.00
N THR A 33 17.16 3.39 -15.46
CA THR A 33 17.84 2.78 -16.60
C THR A 33 16.96 2.66 -17.85
N ILE A 34 15.65 2.83 -17.71
CA ILE A 34 14.67 2.71 -18.80
C ILE A 34 14.29 4.12 -19.30
N PRO A 35 14.12 4.32 -20.63
CA PRO A 35 13.64 5.60 -21.15
C PRO A 35 12.24 5.95 -20.62
N GLU A 36 12.04 7.22 -20.22
CA GLU A 36 10.82 7.74 -19.53
C GLU A 36 9.48 7.32 -20.17
N ASN A 37 9.47 7.04 -21.48
CA ASN A 37 8.27 6.64 -22.22
C ASN A 37 7.80 5.19 -21.95
N GLN A 38 8.54 4.41 -21.15
CA GLN A 38 8.19 3.03 -20.75
C GLN A 38 7.99 2.84 -19.24
N ASP A 39 8.11 3.91 -18.45
CA ASP A 39 8.03 3.84 -16.98
C ASP A 39 6.68 3.29 -16.49
N ASP A 40 5.57 3.55 -17.19
CA ASP A 40 4.25 3.00 -16.87
C ASP A 40 4.22 1.48 -16.73
N VAL A 41 4.98 0.77 -17.55
CA VAL A 41 4.98 -0.70 -17.57
C VAL A 41 5.69 -1.25 -16.34
N VAL A 42 6.79 -0.59 -15.95
CA VAL A 42 7.60 -0.93 -14.78
C VAL A 42 6.76 -0.77 -13.51
N TRP A 43 6.01 0.32 -13.41
CA TRP A 43 5.24 0.65 -12.21
C TRP A 43 3.89 -0.06 -12.07
N ARG A 44 3.45 -0.78 -13.09
CA ARG A 44 2.20 -1.55 -13.07
C ARG A 44 2.22 -2.67 -12.03
N ILE A 45 3.37 -3.31 -11.82
CA ILE A 45 3.53 -4.39 -10.83
C ILE A 45 3.40 -3.83 -9.39
N PRO A 46 4.17 -2.80 -8.99
CA PRO A 46 3.98 -2.13 -7.70
C PRO A 46 2.55 -1.67 -7.46
N GLN A 47 1.88 -1.11 -8.48
CA GLN A 47 0.49 -0.68 -8.38
C GLN A 47 -0.48 -1.81 -8.01
N MET A 48 -0.31 -3.00 -8.58
CA MET A 48 -1.14 -4.16 -8.23
C MET A 48 -0.94 -4.57 -6.77
N PHE A 49 0.31 -4.63 -6.30
CA PHE A 49 0.62 -4.95 -4.91
C PHE A 49 0.13 -3.86 -3.94
N LEU A 50 0.11 -2.60 -4.38
CA LEU A 50 -0.44 -1.47 -3.62
C LEU A 50 -1.95 -1.64 -3.41
N GLY A 51 -2.68 -1.97 -4.48
CA GLY A 51 -4.11 -2.30 -4.41
C GLY A 51 -4.40 -3.52 -3.54
N LEU A 52 -3.58 -4.56 -3.64
CA LEU A 52 -3.68 -5.75 -2.79
C LEU A 52 -3.46 -5.41 -1.30
N THR A 53 -2.46 -4.58 -1.00
CA THR A 53 -2.16 -4.09 0.36
C THR A 53 -3.33 -3.29 0.92
N PHE A 54 -3.96 -2.46 0.10
CA PHE A 54 -5.14 -1.67 0.49
C PHE A 54 -6.33 -2.56 0.83
N LEU A 55 -6.70 -3.50 -0.05
CA LEU A 55 -7.82 -4.42 0.14
C LEU A 55 -7.64 -5.32 1.37
N THR A 56 -6.45 -5.91 1.51
CA THR A 56 -6.13 -6.78 2.65
C THR A 56 -6.07 -5.99 3.97
N GLY A 57 -5.62 -4.74 3.93
CA GLY A 57 -5.65 -3.83 5.08
C GLY A 57 -7.07 -3.51 5.54
N LEU A 58 -7.97 -3.19 4.60
CA LEU A 58 -9.39 -2.98 4.89
C LEU A 58 -10.06 -4.22 5.49
N ALA A 59 -9.77 -5.39 4.93
CA ALA A 59 -10.29 -6.66 5.46
C ALA A 59 -9.82 -6.89 6.92
N LEU A 60 -8.57 -6.58 7.25
CA LEU A 60 -8.05 -6.69 8.61
C LEU A 60 -8.72 -5.72 9.58
N VAL A 61 -8.93 -4.46 9.16
CA VAL A 61 -9.65 -3.46 9.98
C VAL A 61 -11.08 -3.94 10.24
N TYR A 62 -11.77 -4.44 9.22
CA TYR A 62 -13.13 -4.98 9.34
C TYR A 62 -13.19 -6.18 10.31
N LEU A 63 -12.25 -7.13 10.18
CA LEU A 63 -12.18 -8.29 11.07
C LEU A 63 -11.88 -7.88 12.52
N ARG A 64 -10.94 -6.95 12.73
CA ARG A 64 -10.64 -6.41 14.07
C ARG A 64 -11.83 -5.68 14.68
N PHE A 65 -12.53 -4.87 13.89
CA PHE A 65 -13.74 -4.17 14.31
C PHE A 65 -14.85 -5.15 14.71
N THR A 66 -15.14 -6.13 13.86
CA THR A 66 -16.15 -7.17 14.12
C THR A 66 -15.80 -7.99 15.34
N SER A 67 -14.53 -8.37 15.50
CA SER A 67 -14.06 -9.09 16.70
C SER A 67 -14.25 -8.26 17.95
N ALA A 68 -13.90 -6.97 17.92
CA ALA A 68 -13.99 -6.08 19.07
C ALA A 68 -15.45 -5.85 19.51
N MET A 69 -16.35 -5.69 18.54
CA MET A 69 -17.80 -5.62 18.79
C MET A 69 -18.33 -6.91 19.42
N ASN A 70 -17.92 -8.08 18.91
CA ASN A 70 -18.34 -9.37 19.45
C ASN A 70 -17.78 -9.65 20.85
N SER A 71 -16.63 -9.07 21.22
CA SER A 71 -16.04 -9.20 22.57
C SER A 71 -16.43 -8.07 23.53
N GLY A 72 -17.28 -7.12 23.11
CA GLY A 72 -17.66 -5.97 23.95
C GLY A 72 -16.52 -5.00 24.27
N THR A 73 -15.42 -5.08 23.52
CA THR A 73 -14.22 -4.25 23.71
C THR A 73 -14.23 -3.07 22.74
N VAL A 74 -13.92 -1.87 23.22
CA VAL A 74 -13.80 -0.69 22.37
C VAL A 74 -12.37 -0.58 21.81
N LEU A 75 -12.24 -0.40 20.50
CA LEU A 75 -10.96 -0.11 19.86
C LEU A 75 -10.49 1.30 20.25
N GLY A 76 -9.32 1.38 20.88
CA GLY A 76 -8.77 2.64 21.38
C GLY A 76 -8.40 3.63 20.29
N ILE A 77 -8.25 4.91 20.66
CA ILE A 77 -7.91 6.02 19.75
C ILE A 77 -6.65 5.75 18.94
N HIS A 78 -5.62 5.13 19.54
CA HIS A 78 -4.39 4.78 18.85
C HIS A 78 -4.61 3.88 17.61
N PHE A 79 -5.54 2.92 17.69
CA PHE A 79 -5.86 2.05 16.56
C PHE A 79 -6.45 2.85 15.39
N TRP A 80 -7.40 3.75 15.69
CA TRP A 80 -8.05 4.60 14.68
C TRP A 80 -7.10 5.63 14.10
N SER A 81 -6.20 6.21 14.91
CA SER A 81 -5.18 7.16 14.45
C SER A 81 -4.19 6.49 13.48
N ILE A 82 -3.67 5.30 13.81
CA ILE A 82 -2.74 4.57 12.93
C ILE A 82 -3.44 4.11 11.66
N THR A 83 -4.65 3.54 11.80
CA THR A 83 -5.46 3.10 10.65
C THR A 83 -5.79 4.27 9.72
N GLY A 84 -6.19 5.42 10.26
CA GLY A 84 -6.49 6.62 9.50
C GLY A 84 -5.26 7.19 8.78
N CYS A 85 -4.11 7.26 9.46
CA CYS A 85 -2.87 7.72 8.86
C CYS A 85 -2.43 6.81 7.70
N LYS A 86 -2.49 5.49 7.91
CA LYS A 86 -2.18 4.49 6.90
C LYS A 86 -3.11 4.59 5.69
N LEU A 87 -4.41 4.77 5.93
CA LEU A 87 -5.40 4.96 4.87
C LEU A 87 -5.09 6.20 4.04
N ALA A 88 -4.79 7.33 4.69
CA ALA A 88 -4.45 8.58 4.01
C ALA A 88 -3.20 8.43 3.12
N LEU A 89 -2.16 7.77 3.62
CA LEU A 89 -0.93 7.52 2.86
C LEU A 89 -1.14 6.60 1.66
N LEU A 90 -1.94 5.53 1.81
CA LEU A 90 -2.26 4.63 0.70
C LEU A 90 -3.11 5.34 -0.37
N LEU A 91 -4.06 6.19 0.04
CA LEU A 91 -4.86 6.99 -0.90
C LEU A 91 -4.00 8.01 -1.65
N LEU A 92 -3.11 8.73 -0.94
CA LEU A 92 -2.15 9.65 -1.56
C LEU A 92 -1.23 8.94 -2.53
N SER A 93 -0.72 7.76 -2.15
CA SER A 93 0.09 6.92 -3.01
C SER A 93 -0.68 6.50 -4.27
N GLY A 94 -1.93 6.05 -4.13
CA GLY A 94 -2.78 5.70 -5.29
C GLY A 94 -3.05 6.90 -6.21
N ALA A 95 -3.32 8.08 -5.64
CA ALA A 95 -3.55 9.31 -6.39
C ALA A 95 -2.31 9.74 -7.18
N LEU A 96 -1.14 9.78 -6.52
CA LEU A 96 0.13 10.10 -7.17
C LEU A 96 0.46 9.12 -8.29
N SER A 97 0.21 7.83 -8.06
CA SER A 97 0.42 6.79 -9.05
C SER A 97 -0.49 6.95 -10.27
N GLY A 98 -1.76 7.34 -10.07
CA GLY A 98 -2.68 7.64 -11.15
C GLY A 98 -2.27 8.88 -11.96
N ILE A 99 -1.80 9.93 -11.30
CA ILE A 99 -1.28 11.14 -11.97
C ILE A 99 0.00 10.82 -12.74
N ALA A 100 0.92 10.05 -12.13
CA ALA A 100 2.16 9.62 -12.74
C ALA A 100 1.89 8.83 -14.03
N SER A 101 0.93 7.91 -14.00
CA SER A 101 0.59 7.13 -15.18
C SER A 101 -0.04 7.96 -16.30
N LYS A 102 -0.88 8.96 -15.96
CA LYS A 102 -1.42 9.89 -16.97
C LYS A 102 -0.31 10.72 -17.62
N LYS A 103 0.67 11.19 -16.84
CA LYS A 103 1.81 11.97 -17.35
C LYS A 103 2.75 11.14 -18.23
N SER A 104 3.06 9.92 -17.80
CA SER A 104 3.91 8.99 -18.55
C SER A 104 3.30 8.66 -19.92
N LYS A 105 1.99 8.36 -19.99
CA LYS A 105 1.28 8.17 -21.27
C LYS A 105 1.25 9.41 -22.18
N ALA A 106 1.41 10.60 -21.61
CA ALA A 106 1.50 11.85 -22.35
C ALA A 106 2.94 12.20 -22.77
N GLY A 107 3.91 11.30 -22.54
CA GLY A 107 5.33 11.53 -22.83
C GLY A 107 5.96 12.61 -21.94
N GLN A 108 5.36 12.90 -20.78
CA GLN A 108 5.86 13.90 -19.83
C GLN A 108 6.61 13.24 -18.67
N ALA A 109 7.61 13.94 -18.16
CA ALA A 109 8.36 13.52 -16.98
C ALA A 109 7.45 13.21 -15.79
N SER A 110 7.49 11.95 -15.34
CA SER A 110 6.62 11.39 -14.30
C SER A 110 7.40 10.76 -13.14
N SER A 111 8.72 10.63 -13.27
CA SER A 111 9.64 10.00 -12.32
C SER A 111 9.49 10.51 -10.88
N PHE A 112 9.33 11.82 -10.68
CA PHE A 112 9.11 12.41 -9.35
C PHE A 112 7.82 11.94 -8.67
N LEU A 113 6.74 11.76 -9.44
CA LEU A 113 5.46 11.28 -8.92
C LEU A 113 5.51 9.80 -8.55
N TRP A 114 6.29 9.01 -9.29
CA TRP A 114 6.56 7.61 -8.97
C TRP A 114 7.39 7.46 -7.68
N VAL A 115 8.39 8.32 -7.48
CA VAL A 115 9.14 8.39 -6.21
C VAL A 115 8.25 8.85 -5.04
N GLY A 116 7.34 9.80 -5.28
CA GLY A 116 6.33 10.22 -4.32
C GLY A 116 5.39 9.07 -3.92
N THR A 117 4.93 8.29 -4.89
CA THR A 117 4.13 7.07 -4.67
C THR A 117 4.90 6.07 -3.80
N ALA A 118 6.15 5.79 -4.18
CA ALA A 118 7.01 4.84 -3.48
C ALA A 118 7.26 5.22 -2.01
N SER A 119 7.57 6.50 -1.76
CA SER A 119 7.86 7.01 -0.41
C SER A 119 6.62 6.96 0.50
N MET A 120 5.46 7.41 0.02
CA MET A 120 4.21 7.35 0.78
C MET A 120 3.83 5.91 1.12
N PHE A 121 4.03 5.00 0.16
CA PHE A 121 3.77 3.58 0.37
C PHE A 121 4.74 2.94 1.39
N ALA A 122 6.03 3.29 1.35
CA ALA A 122 7.02 2.80 2.31
C ALA A 122 6.66 3.24 3.75
N VAL A 123 6.26 4.50 3.93
CA VAL A 123 5.81 5.01 5.24
C VAL A 123 4.54 4.28 5.70
N ALA A 124 3.57 4.07 4.81
CA ALA A 124 2.35 3.31 5.12
C ALA A 124 2.63 1.85 5.51
N SER A 125 3.69 1.26 4.94
CA SER A 125 4.14 -0.10 5.24
C SER A 125 4.80 -0.19 6.61
N LEU A 126 5.67 0.76 6.96
CA LEU A 126 6.31 0.83 8.27
C LEU A 126 5.28 1.07 9.40
N LEU A 127 4.29 1.92 9.18
CA LEU A 127 3.17 2.12 10.11
C LEU A 127 2.30 0.87 10.29
N GLY A 128 2.34 -0.06 9.33
CA GLY A 128 1.68 -1.36 9.43
C GLY A 128 2.36 -2.34 10.38
N LEU A 129 3.65 -2.15 10.68
CA LEU A 129 4.42 -3.01 11.59
C LEU A 129 4.24 -2.62 13.07
N SER A 130 3.68 -1.43 13.35
CA SER A 130 3.48 -0.94 14.72
C SER A 130 2.12 -1.30 15.34
N VAL A 131 1.31 -2.13 14.67
CA VAL A 131 -0.03 -2.58 15.11
C VAL A 131 -0.08 -4.10 15.16
#